data_AF-A0A8S8ZCI3-F1
#
_entry.id   AF-A0A8S8ZCI3-F1
#
_cell.length_a   1.000
_cell.length_b   1.000
_cell.length_c   1.000
_cell.angle_alpha   90.00
_cell.angle_beta   90.00
_cell.angle_gamma   90.00
#
_symmetry.space_group_name_H-M   'P 1'
#
loop_
_entity.id
_entity.type
_entity.pdbx_description
1 polymer ?
#
loop_
_entity_poly.entity_id
_entity_poly.type
_entity_poly.pdbx_seq_one_letter_code
_entity_poly.pdbx_strand_id
1 'polypeptide(L)' 'MIKTPCPLCDKQMVEHTKSQIEKCLWTFVREARNPVAFARINSRTCPECEKKMLDHNPSQVNECVNQFILDVESLEI' A
#
# COMPACT_ATOMS: atom_id res chain seq x y z
N MET A 1 -12.67 -13.41 -1.88
CA MET A 1 -12.28 -12.00 -1.70
C MET A 1 -10.81 -11.97 -1.40
N ILE A 2 -10.02 -11.37 -2.29
CA ILE A 2 -8.64 -11.00 -1.97
C ILE A 2 -8.73 -10.03 -0.79
N LYS A 3 -8.04 -10.35 0.30
CA LYS A 3 -7.91 -9.41 1.41
C LYS A 3 -6.90 -8.38 0.95
N THR A 4 -7.34 -7.16 0.69
CA THR A 4 -6.46 -6.03 0.37
C THR A 4 -6.22 -5.26 1.67
N PRO A 5 -5.20 -5.61 2.49
CA PRO A 5 -4.94 -4.93 3.73
C PRO A 5 -4.46 -3.50 3.46
N CYS A 6 -4.94 -2.54 4.25
CA CYS A 6 -4.41 -1.19 4.26
C CYS A 6 -3.03 -1.20 4.92
N PRO A 7 -1.95 -0.81 4.21
CA PRO A 7 -0.59 -0.86 4.72
C PRO A 7 -0.30 0.17 5.83
N LEU A 8 -1.27 1.04 6.15
CA LEU A 8 -1.09 2.13 7.12
C LEU A 8 -1.87 1.95 8.43
N CYS A 9 -3.00 1.24 8.41
CA CYS A 9 -3.92 1.19 9.55
C CYS A 9 -4.39 -0.22 9.93
N ASP A 10 -3.81 -1.26 9.32
CA ASP A 10 -4.02 -2.68 9.62
C ASP A 10 -5.49 -3.18 9.46
N LYS A 11 -6.35 -2.38 8.82
CA LYS A 11 -7.73 -2.74 8.41
C LYS A 11 -7.78 -3.16 6.94
N GLN A 12 -8.84 -3.82 6.49
CA GLN A 12 -9.06 -4.08 5.07
C GLN A 12 -9.47 -2.80 4.34
N MET A 13 -9.05 -2.66 3.07
CA MET A 13 -9.44 -1.52 2.23
C MET A 13 -10.96 -1.42 2.04
N VAL A 14 -11.68 -2.55 2.02
CA VAL A 14 -13.15 -2.59 1.95
C VAL A 14 -13.85 -2.03 3.20
N GLU A 15 -13.14 -1.88 4.32
CA GLU A 15 -13.68 -1.26 5.54
C GLU A 15 -13.51 0.26 5.56
N HIS A 16 -12.90 0.84 4.51
CA HIS A 16 -12.67 2.28 4.41
C HIS A 16 -13.81 2.97 3.65
N THR A 17 -14.17 4.18 4.07
CA THR A 17 -14.94 5.10 3.22
C THR A 17 -14.10 5.54 2.02
N LYS A 18 -14.72 6.04 0.94
CA LYS A 18 -13.99 6.55 -0.24
C LYS A 18 -12.89 7.57 0.14
N SER A 19 -13.21 8.51 1.03
CA SER A 19 -12.23 9.48 1.53
C SER A 19 -11.08 8.86 2.33
N GLN A 20 -11.34 7.77 3.07
CA GLN A 20 -10.32 7.04 3.79
C GLN A 20 -9.44 6.22 2.83
N ILE A 21 -10.01 5.64 1.77
CA ILE A 21 -9.27 4.94 0.70
C ILE A 21 -8.31 5.91 0.03
N GLU A 22 -8.82 7.04 -0.47
CA GLU A 22 -8.01 8.07 -1.12
C GLU A 22 -6.86 8.54 -0.24
N LYS A 23 -7.15 8.86 1.03
CA LYS A 23 -6.15 9.32 1.98
C LYS A 23 -5.08 8.27 2.25
N CYS A 24 -5.47 7.02 2.48
CA CYS A 24 -4.53 5.94 2.79
C CYS A 24 -3.68 5.56 1.58
N LEU A 25 -4.32 5.40 0.42
CA LEU A 25 -3.63 5.09 -0.84
C LEU A 25 -2.63 6.19 -1.19
N TRP A 26 -3.06 7.46 -1.16
CA TRP A 26 -2.17 8.59 -1.46
C TRP A 26 -0.98 8.65 -0.50
N THR A 27 -1.23 8.48 0.81
CA THR A 27 -0.16 8.50 1.82
C THR A 27 0.84 7.38 1.59
N PHE A 28 0.36 6.15 1.36
CA PHE A 28 1.22 4.99 1.13
C PHE A 28 2.06 5.15 -0.14
N VAL A 29 1.44 5.51 -1.26
CA VAL A 29 2.14 5.70 -2.55
C VAL A 29 3.21 6.78 -2.43
N ARG A 30 2.88 7.90 -1.76
CA ARG A 30 3.82 8.99 -1.52
C ARG A 30 5.01 8.55 -0.69
N GLU A 31 4.78 7.82 0.40
CA GLU A 31 5.85 7.36 1.29
C GLU A 31 6.69 6.25 0.66
N ALA A 32 6.09 5.37 -0.14
CA ALA A 32 6.79 4.29 -0.83
C ALA A 32 7.72 4.79 -1.94
N ARG A 33 7.33 5.84 -2.67
CA ARG A 33 8.10 6.37 -3.80
C ARG A 33 9.08 7.49 -3.42
N ASN A 34 9.04 7.97 -2.19
CA ASN A 34 9.93 9.02 -1.71
C ASN A 34 11.03 8.42 -0.81
N PRO A 35 12.31 8.41 -1.25
CA PRO A 35 13.40 7.83 -0.46
C PRO A 35 13.54 8.37 0.95
N VAL A 36 13.20 9.65 1.17
CA VAL A 36 13.27 10.31 2.49
C VAL A 36 12.12 9.86 3.38
N ALA A 37 10.92 9.70 2.82
CA ALA A 37 9.74 9.28 3.57
C ALA A 37 9.64 7.75 3.72
N PHE A 38 10.35 6.98 2.89
CA PHE A 38 10.31 5.52 2.86
C PHE A 38 10.62 4.87 4.22
N ALA A 39 11.51 5.49 5.00
CA ALA A 39 11.83 5.04 6.36
C ALA A 39 10.61 4.94 7.29
N ARG A 40 9.50 5.65 7.00
CA ARG A 40 8.25 5.57 7.76
C ARG A 40 7.47 4.28 7.51
N ILE A 41 7.65 3.68 6.34
CA ILE A 41 6.91 2.48 5.91
C ILE A 41 7.81 1.26 5.70
N ASN A 42 9.13 1.38 5.82
CA ASN A 42 10.06 0.29 5.52
C ASN A 42 9.80 -0.99 6.34
N SER A 43 9.35 -0.86 7.59
CA SER A 43 9.00 -1.96 8.50
C SER A 43 7.57 -2.48 8.32
N ARG A 44 6.75 -1.80 7.50
CA ARG A 44 5.41 -2.24 7.13
C ARG A 44 5.51 -3.45 6.21
N THR A 45 4.47 -4.27 6.28
CA THR A 45 4.31 -5.41 5.39
C THR A 45 3.79 -4.91 4.05
N CYS A 46 4.40 -5.37 2.96
CA CYS A 46 3.96 -5.12 1.59
C CYS A 46 2.57 -5.74 1.41
N PRO A 47 1.57 -4.97 0.96
CA PRO A 47 0.20 -5.47 0.83
C PRO A 47 0.05 -6.54 -0.27
N GLU A 48 1.02 -6.66 -1.18
CA GLU A 48 0.97 -7.58 -2.33
C GLU A 48 1.66 -8.92 -2.09
N CYS A 49 2.81 -8.91 -1.41
CA CYS A 49 3.70 -10.08 -1.35
C CYS A 49 4.06 -10.51 0.08
N GLU A 50 3.48 -9.86 1.10
CA GLU A 50 3.63 -10.16 2.53
C GLU A 50 5.05 -10.01 3.12
N LYS A 51 6.04 -9.66 2.30
CA LYS A 51 7.40 -9.29 2.75
C LYS A 51 7.43 -7.90 3.37
N LYS A 52 8.51 -7.52 4.06
CA LYS A 52 8.66 -6.14 4.51
C LYS A 52 8.96 -5.22 3.33
N MET A 53 8.51 -3.97 3.40
CA MET A 53 8.84 -2.98 2.38
C MET A 53 10.37 -2.82 2.24
N LEU A 54 11.14 -2.92 3.33
CA LEU A 54 12.60 -2.87 3.31
C LEU A 54 13.27 -4.00 2.52
N ASP A 55 12.57 -5.12 2.30
CA ASP A 55 13.09 -6.27 1.55
C ASP A 55 12.99 -6.05 0.03
N HIS A 56 12.43 -4.91 -0.41
CA HIS A 56 12.25 -4.56 -1.81
C HIS A 56 13.34 -3.59 -2.26
N ASN A 57 13.93 -3.88 -3.43
CA ASN A 57 14.67 -2.86 -4.17
C ASN A 57 13.68 -1.84 -4.80
N PRO A 58 14.16 -0.68 -5.30
CA PRO A 58 13.30 0.36 -5.85
C PRO A 58 12.35 -0.11 -6.96
N SER A 59 12.78 -1.03 -7.82
CA SER A 59 11.93 -1.58 -8.88
C SER A 59 10.80 -2.43 -8.31
N GLN A 60 11.11 -3.29 -7.34
CA GLN A 60 10.13 -4.13 -6.65
C GLN A 60 9.13 -3.30 -5.84
N VAL A 61 9.58 -2.21 -5.20
CA VAL A 61 8.67 -1.26 -4.52
C VAL A 61 7.66 -0.70 -5.53
N ASN A 62 8.13 -0.23 -6.69
CA ASN A 62 7.24 0.33 -7.71
C ASN A 62 6.25 -0.69 -8.27
N GLU A 63 6.71 -1.92 -8.54
CA GLU A 63 5.86 -3.02 -9.00
C GLU A 63 4.74 -3.32 -8.00
N CYS A 64 5.09 -3.55 -6.73
CA CYS A 64 4.10 -3.85 -5.69
C CYS A 64 3.15 -2.67 -5.44
N VAL A 65 3.66 -1.44 -5.42
CA VAL A 65 2.81 -0.25 -5.25
C VAL A 65 1.82 -0.11 -6.42
N ASN A 66 2.26 -0.37 -7.66
CA ASN A 66 1.38 -0.31 -8.82
C ASN A 66 0.30 -1.40 -8.76
N GLN A 67 0.67 -2.63 -8.41
CA GLN A 67 -0.30 -3.71 -8.28
C GLN A 67 -1.33 -3.40 -7.18
N PHE A 68 -0.88 -2.90 -6.03
CA PHE A 68 -1.77 -2.48 -4.94
C PHE A 68 -2.77 -1.40 -5.36
N ILE A 69 -2.34 -0.42 -6.18
CA ILE A 69 -3.26 0.60 -6.73
C ILE A 69 -4.35 -0.08 -7.57
N LEU A 70 -3.99 -0.99 -8.48
CA LEU A 70 -4.94 -1.71 -9.33
C LEU A 70 -5.92 -2.56 -8.52
N ASP A 71 -5.41 -3.23 -7.49
CA ASP A 71 -6.21 -4.05 -6.58
C ASP A 71 -7.24 -3.21 -5.83
N VAL A 72 -6.85 -2.03 -5.35
CA VAL A 72 -7.75 -1.08 -4.68
C VAL A 72 -8.78 -0.49 -5.65
N GLU A 73 -8.37 -0.14 -6.88
CA GLU A 73 -9.27 0.37 -7.93
C GLU A 73 -10.29 -0.67 -8.39
N SER A 74 -9.95 -1.97 -8.27
CA SER A 74 -10.84 -3.09 -8.60
C SER A 74 -11.82 -3.43 -7.48
N LEU A 75 -11.73 -2.79 -6.31
CA LEU A 75 -12.71 -2.98 -5.25
C LEU A 75 -14.01 -2.25 -5.62
N GLU A 76 -15.13 -2.99 -5.67
CA GLU A 76 -16.47 -2.44 -5.91
C GLU A 76 -17.01 -1.73 -4.65
N ILE A 77 -16.48 -0.52 -4.32
CA ILE A 77 -16.80 0.27 -3.09
C ILE A 77 -17.40 1.66 -3.36
#